data_AF-A0A3S5DL51-F1
#
_entry.id   AF-A0A3S5DL51-F1
#
_cell.length_a   1.000
_cell.length_b   1.000
_cell.length_c   1.000
_cell.angle_alpha   90.00
_cell.angle_beta   90.00
_cell.angle_gamma   90.00
#
_symmetry.space_group_name_H-M   'P 1'
#
loop_
_entity.id
_entity.type
_entity.pdbx_description
1 polymer ?
#
loop_
_entity_poly.entity_id
_entity_poly.type
_entity_poly.pdbx_seq_one_letter_code
_entity_poly.pdbx_strand_id
1 'polypeptide(L)'
;MFDSLGRDAETHTVALNAASAQAANWPYELARKVNAASKAIRIGVISQQRRNVSVTPVHDAAANRVYLNDGYRGYRYQIDLNERS
;
A
#
# COMPACT_ATOMS: atom_id res chain seq x y z
N MET A 1 4.94 -6.71 -6.12
CA MET A 1 3.71 -7.53 -6.05
C MET A 1 3.98 -8.77 -6.86
N PHE A 2 3.58 -9.93 -6.37
CA PHE A 2 3.78 -11.19 -7.06
C PHE A 2 2.44 -11.81 -7.40
N ASP A 3 2.32 -12.38 -8.59
CA ASP A 3 1.14 -13.14 -8.98
C ASP A 3 1.05 -14.47 -8.20
N SER A 4 -0.01 -15.25 -8.46
CA SER A 4 -0.23 -16.54 -7.79
C SER A 4 0.88 -17.57 -8.01
N LEU A 5 1.70 -17.40 -9.07
CA LEU A 5 2.84 -18.26 -9.39
C LEU A 5 4.17 -17.70 -8.84
N GLY A 6 4.13 -16.54 -8.18
CA GLY A 6 5.31 -15.89 -7.60
C GLY A 6 6.10 -15.02 -8.59
N ARG A 7 5.56 -14.74 -9.79
CA ARG A 7 6.22 -13.85 -10.76
C ARG A 7 5.94 -12.39 -10.41
N ASP A 8 6.88 -11.49 -10.70
CA ASP A 8 6.61 -10.05 -10.51
C ASP A 8 5.46 -9.59 -11.39
N ALA A 9 4.48 -8.95 -10.77
CA ALA A 9 3.26 -8.48 -11.40
C ALA A 9 3.20 -6.95 -11.42
N GLU A 10 3.72 -6.29 -10.38
CA GLU A 10 3.65 -4.84 -10.22
C GLU A 10 4.64 -4.36 -9.14
N THR A 11 5.36 -3.28 -9.41
CA THR A 11 6.25 -2.64 -8.42
C THR A 11 5.94 -1.15 -8.32
N HIS A 12 5.84 -0.65 -7.08
CA HIS A 12 5.65 0.77 -6.76
C HIS A 12 6.78 1.27 -5.89
N THR A 13 7.34 2.41 -6.27
CA THR A 13 8.45 3.03 -5.53
C THR A 13 8.13 4.47 -5.22
N VAL A 14 8.48 4.90 -4.01
CA VAL A 14 8.40 6.28 -3.55
C VAL A 14 9.78 6.68 -3.05
N ALA A 15 10.31 7.80 -3.55
CA ALA A 15 11.51 8.41 -3.01
C ALA A 15 11.12 9.20 -1.74
N LEU A 16 11.70 8.83 -0.61
CA LEU A 16 11.45 9.46 0.68
C LEU A 16 12.58 10.44 1.02
N ASN A 17 12.22 11.62 1.51
CA ASN A 17 13.12 12.52 2.25
C ASN A 17 12.96 12.31 3.76
N ALA A 18 13.75 13.02 4.57
CA ALA A 18 13.75 12.91 6.03
C ALA A 18 12.36 13.08 6.69
N ALA A 19 11.50 13.95 6.17
CA ALA A 19 10.16 14.15 6.71
C ALA A 19 9.22 12.99 6.34
N SER A 20 9.24 12.58 5.06
CA SER A 20 8.40 11.48 4.58
C SER A 20 8.87 10.09 5.05
N ALA A 21 10.14 9.94 5.44
CA ALA A 21 10.69 8.69 5.96
C ALA A 21 10.29 8.40 7.40
N GLN A 22 9.70 9.37 8.12
CA GLN A 22 9.21 9.16 9.48
C GLN A 22 8.16 8.04 9.52
N ALA A 23 8.12 7.31 10.63
CA ALA A 23 7.26 6.14 10.81
C ALA A 23 5.79 6.40 10.48
N ALA A 24 5.25 7.56 10.84
CA ALA A 24 3.86 7.93 10.55
C ALA A 24 3.62 8.37 9.08
N ASN A 25 4.67 8.72 8.34
CA ASN A 25 4.56 9.35 7.02
C ASN A 25 4.88 8.42 5.86
N TRP A 26 5.87 7.53 6.00
CA TRP A 26 6.23 6.64 4.90
C TRP A 26 5.08 5.71 4.48
N PRO A 27 4.24 5.15 5.41
CA PRO A 27 3.13 4.30 5.02
C PRO A 27 2.08 5.09 4.25
N TYR A 28 1.86 6.36 4.62
CA TYR A 28 0.93 7.26 3.95
C TYR A 28 1.37 7.55 2.50
N GLU A 29 2.64 7.91 2.30
CA GLU A 29 3.15 8.22 0.96
C GLU A 29 3.14 7.00 0.03
N LEU A 30 3.54 5.83 0.54
CA LEU A 30 3.42 4.58 -0.21
C LEU A 30 1.95 4.30 -0.56
N ALA A 31 1.04 4.44 0.40
CA ALA A 31 -0.38 4.18 0.20
C ALA A 31 -1.01 5.10 -0.84
N ARG A 32 -0.65 6.39 -0.85
CA ARG A 32 -1.08 7.34 -1.90
C ARG A 32 -0.66 6.88 -3.29
N LYS A 33 0.62 6.53 -3.46
CA LYS A 33 1.16 6.08 -4.75
C LYS A 33 0.47 4.81 -5.23
N VAL A 34 0.36 3.81 -4.35
CA VAL A 34 -0.26 2.52 -4.66
C VAL A 34 -1.74 2.69 -4.98
N ASN A 35 -2.51 3.43 -4.18
CA ASN A 35 -3.95 3.61 -4.40
C ASN A 35 -4.28 4.36 -5.70
N ALA A 36 -3.36 5.19 -6.18
CA ALA A 36 -3.51 5.92 -7.44
C ALA A 36 -3.21 5.05 -8.67
N ALA A 37 -2.39 3.99 -8.53
CA ALA A 37 -1.86 3.23 -9.66
C ALA A 37 -2.34 1.77 -9.71
N SER A 38 -2.45 1.09 -8.57
CA SER A 38 -2.76 -0.33 -8.50
C SER A 38 -4.27 -0.59 -8.58
N LYS A 39 -4.62 -1.61 -9.38
CA LYS A 39 -5.95 -2.22 -9.41
C LYS A 39 -6.06 -3.44 -8.48
N ALA A 40 -4.92 -4.01 -8.08
CA ALA A 40 -4.85 -5.24 -7.31
C ALA A 40 -4.94 -4.98 -5.81
N ILE A 41 -4.25 -3.96 -5.31
CA ILE A 41 -4.18 -3.67 -3.88
C ILE A 41 -4.61 -2.24 -3.57
N ARG A 42 -5.11 -2.05 -2.34
CA ARG A 42 -5.31 -0.74 -1.72
C ARG A 42 -4.69 -0.72 -0.34
N ILE A 43 -4.15 0.41 0.07
CA ILE A 43 -3.49 0.60 1.36
C ILE A 43 -4.18 1.74 2.11
N GLY A 44 -4.55 1.53 3.37
CA GLY A 44 -5.17 2.56 4.21
C GLY A 44 -5.98 1.98 5.36
N VAL A 45 -6.80 2.82 5.98
CA VAL A 45 -7.85 2.37 6.90
C VAL A 45 -9.14 2.17 6.12
N ILE A 46 -9.76 1.01 6.29
CA ILE A 46 -11.05 0.71 5.68
C ILE A 46 -12.17 1.45 6.43
N SER A 47 -13.00 2.16 5.69
CA SER A 47 -14.27 2.69 6.18
C SER A 47 -15.39 2.17 5.30
N GLN A 48 -16.39 1.60 5.93
CA GLN A 48 -17.58 1.07 5.28
C GLN A 48 -18.74 2.02 5.56
N GLN A 49 -19.19 2.73 4.53
CA GLN A 49 -20.37 3.58 4.63
C GLN A 49 -21.45 3.02 3.71
N ARG A 50 -22.47 2.42 4.32
CA ARG A 50 -23.56 1.70 3.64
C ARG A 50 -23.01 0.59 2.74
N ARG A 51 -23.08 0.75 1.42
CA ARG A 51 -22.60 -0.22 0.41
C ARG A 51 -21.25 0.16 -0.20
N ASN A 52 -20.67 1.28 0.21
CA ASN A 52 -19.41 1.78 -0.32
C ASN A 52 -18.29 1.49 0.68
N VAL A 53 -17.29 0.76 0.20
CA VAL A 53 -16.04 0.55 0.93
C VAL A 53 -15.03 1.56 0.41
N SER A 54 -14.48 2.37 1.33
CA SER A 54 -13.37 3.27 1.05
C SER A 54 -12.14 2.79 1.81
N VAL A 55 -10.97 2.95 1.20
CA VAL A 55 -9.67 2.67 1.82
C VAL A 55 -8.87 3.97 1.74
N THR A 56 -8.69 4.61 2.89
CA THR A 56 -8.12 5.96 2.95
C THR A 56 -6.77 5.92 3.65
N PRO A 57 -5.68 6.38 3.01
CA PRO A 57 -4.38 6.53 3.66
C PRO A 57 -4.45 7.51 4.83
N VAL A 58 -3.76 7.21 5.93
CA VAL A 58 -3.66 8.09 7.11
C VAL A 58 -2.21 8.25 7.56
N HIS A 59 -1.88 9.38 8.21
CA HIS A 59 -0.58 9.61 8.83
C HIS A 59 -0.49 8.90 10.18
N ASP A 60 -0.22 7.61 10.15
CA ASP A 60 -0.07 6.78 11.34
C ASP A 60 0.88 5.62 11.04
N ALA A 61 1.73 5.30 12.01
CA ALA A 61 2.81 4.32 11.84
C ALA A 61 2.34 2.88 11.66
N ALA A 62 1.11 2.55 12.08
CA ALA A 62 0.61 1.18 12.09
C ALA A 62 -0.85 1.01 11.65
N ALA A 63 -1.62 2.10 11.49
CA ALA A 63 -3.05 2.00 11.17
C ALA A 63 -3.31 1.56 9.71
N ASN A 64 -2.41 1.90 8.77
CA ASN A 64 -2.58 1.57 7.37
C ASN A 64 -2.44 0.05 7.13
N ARG A 65 -3.46 -0.58 6.55
CA ARG A 65 -3.47 -2.01 6.19
C ARG A 65 -3.47 -2.17 4.68
N VAL A 66 -2.87 -3.26 4.18
CA VAL A 66 -2.92 -3.64 2.77
C VAL A 66 -4.10 -4.58 2.54
N TYR A 67 -4.95 -4.23 1.59
CA TYR A 67 -6.11 -5.01 1.17
C TYR A 67 -5.92 -5.45 -0.28
N LEU A 68 -6.07 -6.76 -0.51
CA LEU A 68 -6.06 -7.35 -1.84
C LEU A 68 -7.49 -7.41 -2.38
N ASN A 69 -7.68 -7.02 -3.63
CA ASN A 69 -8.94 -7.16 -4.33
C ASN A 69 -9.18 -8.64 -4.69
N ASP A 70 -10.40 -9.13 -4.48
CA ASP A 70 -10.79 -10.52 -4.72
C ASP A 70 -10.49 -11.02 -6.14
N GLY A 71 -10.50 -10.12 -7.14
CA GLY A 71 -10.12 -10.44 -8.53
C GLY A 71 -8.65 -10.86 -8.71
N TYR A 72 -7.80 -10.67 -7.70
CA TYR A 72 -6.37 -10.98 -7.72
C TYR A 72 -6.01 -12.05 -6.69
N ARG A 73 -6.94 -12.98 -6.40
CA ARG A 73 -6.73 -14.04 -5.42
C ARG A 73 -5.42 -14.80 -5.64
N GLY A 74 -4.68 -15.01 -4.55
CA GLY A 74 -3.39 -15.72 -4.57
C GLY A 74 -2.19 -14.81 -4.85
N TYR A 75 -2.40 -13.55 -5.25
CA TYR A 75 -1.33 -12.58 -5.33
C TYR A 75 -0.78 -12.28 -3.93
N ARG A 76 0.50 -11.94 -3.87
CA ARG A 76 1.21 -11.60 -2.64
C ARG A 76 1.92 -10.26 -2.78
N TYR A 77 2.17 -9.60 -1.66
CA TYR A 77 2.94 -8.36 -1.62
C TYR A 77 4.11 -8.49 -0.66
N GLN A 78 5.12 -7.66 -0.92
CA GLN A 78 6.22 -7.39 -0.02
C GLN A 78 6.43 -5.87 -0.02
N ILE A 79 6.80 -5.33 1.13
CA ILE A 79 7.14 -3.92 1.29
C ILE A 79 8.55 -3.89 1.84
N ASP A 80 9.42 -3.20 1.12
CA ASP A 80 10.80 -2.98 1.53
C ASP A 80 11.00 -1.48 1.79
N LEU A 81 11.55 -1.15 2.95
CA LEU A 81 11.97 0.21 3.28
C LEU A 81 13.49 0.24 3.29
N ASN A 82 14.08 0.91 2.31
CA ASN A 82 15.53 1.02 2.18
C ASN A 82 15.99 2.37 2.72
N GLU A 83 16.72 2.34 3.83
CA GLU A 83 17.46 3.51 4.31
C GLU A 83 18.77 3.59 3.52
N ARG A 84 19.05 4.74 2.89
CA ARG A 84 20.42 5.03 2.44
C ARG A 84 21.18 5.51 3.68
N SER A 85 22.04 4.66 4.22
CA SER A 85 23.05 5.02 5.23
C SER A 85 24.23 5.77 4.62
#